data_AF-A0A5M8PU90-F1
#
_entry.id   AF-A0A5M8PU90-F1
#
_cell.length_a   1.000
_cell.length_b   1.000
_cell.length_c   1.000
_cell.angle_alpha   90.00
_cell.angle_beta   90.00
_cell.angle_gamma   90.00
#
_symmetry.space_group_name_H-M   'P 1'
#
loop_
_entity.id
_entity.type
_entity.pdbx_description
1 polymer ?
#
loop_
_entity_poly.entity_id
_entity_poly.type
_entity_poly.pdbx_seq_one_letter_code
_entity_poly.pdbx_strand_id
1 'polypeptide(L)'
;MASDGQDSRARRASKITSSGELQHWSSATDVDQNQARKNVFANKFGPFAWQPLPAALAPRVDWTLDLVSNFRGVGWNYQISSLPPLPAFVQRDLNQSPGPSSSTSKTGNHRYDTIRSLLRAKIFSFIIAYLAIDVMKLTMMRDPYFWSLTTAPPPAYLPTFITSSSAITRIYRLLLSLAMIHTTLYAIFVLGPLFFVGLLGPGVIGARGEPWMYPDTSGSYSTVFSKGLAGWWGGWWHQTFRFAFEAPTVWLCNKLGWKKRSQKGKLLGLFIAFACSACLHASGSLTIWGETRPLREPAIFFLLQPFGIVAQMMLAGWLKNIGVRNRLPQWVRSLANFTWTHIWFYYTAPLLCDDFAKGGIWLFEPIPISMLRGLGFGLEGQGWWCWTWPWFTWYSADRWWMSGLAI
;
A
#
# COMPACT_ATOMS: atom_id res chain seq x y z
N MET A 1 -24.94 -24.44 -65.51
CA MET A 1 -25.39 -24.59 -64.11
C MET A 1 -24.17 -24.42 -63.24
N ALA A 2 -23.78 -23.18 -62.94
CA ALA A 2 -24.25 -22.40 -61.79
C ALA A 2 -23.83 -23.05 -60.46
N SER A 3 -22.69 -22.64 -59.90
CA SER A 3 -22.65 -21.75 -58.72
C SER A 3 -21.22 -21.48 -58.28
N ASP A 4 -20.98 -20.21 -57.95
CA ASP A 4 -19.73 -19.53 -57.62
C ASP A 4 -18.99 -20.01 -56.37
N GLY A 5 -17.69 -19.69 -56.35
CA GLY A 5 -16.83 -19.71 -55.17
C GLY A 5 -15.40 -19.29 -55.47
N GLN A 6 -15.21 -18.15 -56.15
CA GLN A 6 -13.88 -17.59 -56.41
C GLN A 6 -13.27 -16.92 -55.17
N ASP A 7 -12.08 -17.42 -54.88
CA ASP A 7 -10.99 -16.84 -54.11
C ASP A 7 -10.71 -15.38 -54.51
N SER A 8 -10.76 -14.44 -53.55
CA SER A 8 -10.16 -13.12 -53.75
C SER A 8 -9.59 -12.56 -52.45
N ARG A 9 -8.27 -12.69 -52.32
CA ARG A 9 -7.39 -11.91 -51.46
C ARG A 9 -7.74 -10.41 -51.53
N ALA A 10 -8.35 -9.88 -50.47
CA ALA A 10 -8.52 -8.44 -50.31
C ALA A 10 -7.20 -7.81 -49.85
N ARG A 11 -6.56 -7.10 -50.78
CA ARG A 11 -5.39 -6.26 -50.61
C ARG A 11 -5.60 -5.24 -49.49
N ARG A 12 -4.67 -5.22 -48.53
CA ARG A 12 -4.56 -4.19 -47.50
C ARG A 12 -4.04 -2.90 -48.15
N ALA A 13 -4.93 -2.02 -48.55
CA ALA A 13 -4.57 -0.69 -49.04
C ALA A 13 -4.12 0.18 -47.86
N SER A 14 -2.82 0.47 -47.78
CA SER A 14 -2.27 1.50 -46.91
C SER A 14 -2.66 2.88 -47.47
N LYS A 15 -3.57 3.58 -46.79
CA LYS A 15 -3.82 5.00 -47.06
C LYS A 15 -2.92 5.81 -46.12
N ILE A 16 -1.82 6.34 -46.67
CA ILE A 16 -1.00 7.34 -45.99
C ILE A 16 -1.79 8.65 -46.02
N THR A 17 -2.26 9.11 -44.87
CA THR A 17 -2.74 10.48 -44.69
C THR A 17 -1.65 11.28 -44.00
N SER A 18 -1.32 12.43 -44.57
CA SER A 18 -0.31 13.37 -44.09
C SER A 18 -0.79 14.13 -42.85
N SER A 19 -0.73 13.49 -41.68
CA SER A 19 -0.75 14.16 -40.38
C SER A 19 -0.29 13.14 -39.33
N GLY A 20 0.95 13.29 -38.87
CA GLY A 20 1.59 12.37 -37.93
C GLY A 20 1.03 12.45 -36.51
N GLU A 21 -0.18 11.95 -36.30
CA GLU A 21 -0.74 11.69 -34.98
C GLU A 21 -0.87 10.18 -34.74
N LEU A 22 -0.14 9.69 -33.74
CA LEU A 22 -0.30 8.34 -33.22
C LEU A 22 -1.67 8.23 -32.52
N GLN A 23 -2.69 7.75 -33.23
CA GLN A 23 -3.93 7.32 -32.61
C GLN A 23 -3.66 6.10 -31.73
N HIS A 24 -3.79 6.29 -30.43
CA HIS A 24 -3.81 5.22 -29.45
C HIS A 24 -5.10 4.40 -29.66
N TRP A 25 -4.99 3.24 -30.33
CA TRP A 25 -6.10 2.29 -30.44
C TRP A 25 -6.39 1.70 -29.07
N SER A 26 -7.30 2.32 -28.31
CA SER A 26 -8.07 1.57 -27.32
C SER A 26 -9.04 0.69 -28.10
N SER A 27 -9.05 -0.61 -27.79
CA SER A 27 -9.97 -1.56 -28.42
C SER A 27 -11.41 -1.09 -28.21
N ALA A 28 -12.14 -0.80 -29.29
CA ALA A 28 -13.53 -0.31 -29.28
C ALA A 28 -14.48 -1.17 -28.42
N THR A 29 -14.17 -2.46 -28.26
CA THR A 29 -14.89 -3.40 -27.41
C THR A 29 -14.88 -3.06 -25.91
N ASP A 30 -13.87 -2.33 -25.42
CA ASP A 30 -13.75 -1.92 -24.02
C ASP A 30 -14.58 -0.67 -23.67
N VAL A 31 -14.74 0.22 -24.65
CA VAL A 31 -15.55 1.42 -24.50
C VAL A 31 -17.03 1.03 -24.48
N ASP A 32 -17.45 0.15 -25.39
CA ASP A 32 -18.84 -0.31 -25.49
C ASP A 32 -19.32 -1.13 -24.28
N GLN A 33 -18.48 -2.01 -23.71
CA GLN A 33 -18.86 -2.76 -22.50
C GLN A 33 -18.99 -1.87 -21.25
N ASN A 34 -18.15 -0.83 -21.14
CA ASN A 34 -18.24 0.16 -20.06
C ASN A 34 -19.43 1.11 -20.25
N GLN A 35 -19.79 1.46 -21.48
CA GLN A 35 -20.98 2.26 -21.80
C GLN A 35 -22.26 1.47 -21.49
N ALA A 36 -22.30 0.20 -21.88
CA ALA A 36 -23.43 -0.70 -21.62
C ALA A 36 -23.66 -0.95 -20.12
N ARG A 37 -22.60 -1.04 -19.29
CA ARG A 37 -22.74 -1.19 -17.83
C ARG A 37 -22.90 0.13 -17.07
N LYS A 38 -22.37 1.25 -17.57
CA LYS A 38 -22.77 2.60 -17.11
C LYS A 38 -24.28 2.76 -17.17
N ASN A 39 -24.90 2.25 -18.24
CA ASN A 39 -26.35 2.23 -18.38
C ASN A 39 -27.01 1.31 -17.32
N VAL A 40 -26.40 0.19 -16.93
CA VAL A 40 -26.95 -0.71 -15.89
C VAL A 40 -26.89 -0.11 -14.49
N PHE A 41 -25.79 0.54 -14.09
CA PHE A 41 -25.70 1.19 -12.77
C PHE A 41 -26.61 2.42 -12.69
N ALA A 42 -26.58 3.29 -13.72
CA ALA A 42 -27.45 4.45 -13.80
C ALA A 42 -28.94 4.06 -13.84
N ASN A 43 -29.29 2.95 -14.50
CA ASN A 43 -30.67 2.46 -14.54
C ASN A 43 -31.15 1.81 -13.23
N LYS A 44 -30.25 1.28 -12.38
CA LYS A 44 -30.64 0.59 -11.13
C LYS A 44 -30.53 1.48 -9.88
N PHE A 45 -29.55 2.37 -9.82
CA PHE A 45 -29.23 3.15 -8.61
C PHE A 45 -29.28 4.68 -8.80
N GLY A 46 -29.51 5.17 -10.02
CA GLY A 46 -29.54 6.60 -10.31
C GLY A 46 -28.16 7.27 -10.24
N PRO A 47 -28.10 8.62 -10.35
CA PRO A 47 -26.86 9.38 -10.25
C PRO A 47 -26.28 9.36 -8.83
N PHE A 48 -24.96 9.56 -8.70
CA PHE A 48 -24.32 9.65 -7.39
C PHE A 48 -24.76 10.93 -6.64
N ALA A 49 -25.13 10.79 -5.37
CA ALA A 49 -25.52 11.92 -4.52
C ALA A 49 -24.97 11.75 -3.10
N TRP A 50 -24.71 12.87 -2.43
CA TRP A 50 -24.42 12.85 -0.99
C TRP A 50 -25.67 12.48 -0.21
N GLN A 51 -25.52 11.55 0.72
CA GLN A 51 -26.62 11.08 1.56
C GLN A 51 -26.46 11.61 2.99
N PRO A 52 -27.56 11.99 3.67
CA PRO A 52 -27.52 12.26 5.10
C PRO A 52 -27.39 10.96 5.89
N LEU A 53 -27.02 11.05 7.18
CA LEU A 53 -27.01 9.90 8.07
C LEU A 53 -28.38 9.18 8.04
N PRO A 54 -28.44 7.87 7.75
CA PRO A 54 -29.70 7.17 7.65
C PRO A 54 -30.50 7.24 8.95
N ALA A 55 -31.84 7.26 8.88
CA ALA A 55 -32.68 7.24 10.09
C ALA A 55 -32.75 5.84 10.71
N ALA A 56 -32.85 4.79 9.87
CA ALA A 56 -32.98 3.40 10.30
C ALA A 56 -31.65 2.79 10.78
N LEU A 57 -31.76 1.81 11.71
CA LEU A 57 -30.59 1.16 12.31
C LEU A 57 -29.77 0.34 11.32
N ALA A 58 -30.40 -0.46 10.47
CA ALA A 58 -29.67 -1.37 9.57
C ALA A 58 -28.73 -0.61 8.59
N PRO A 59 -29.16 0.45 7.88
CA PRO A 59 -28.25 1.25 7.08
C PRO A 59 -27.19 2.00 7.91
N ARG A 60 -27.47 2.36 9.17
CA ARG A 60 -26.44 2.92 10.07
C ARG A 60 -25.35 1.93 10.40
N VAL A 61 -25.71 0.67 10.65
CA VAL A 61 -24.74 -0.42 10.89
C VAL A 61 -23.87 -0.62 9.66
N ASP A 62 -24.48 -0.69 8.46
CA ASP A 62 -23.74 -0.75 7.19
C ASP A 62 -22.77 0.44 7.01
N TRP A 63 -23.21 1.66 7.30
CA TRP A 63 -22.36 2.85 7.26
C TRP A 63 -21.23 2.82 8.28
N THR A 64 -21.49 2.30 9.48
CA THR A 64 -20.47 2.15 10.52
C THR A 64 -19.44 1.12 10.09
N LEU A 65 -19.86 -0.01 9.50
CA LEU A 65 -18.96 -1.02 8.95
C LEU A 65 -18.09 -0.44 7.83
N ASP A 66 -18.66 0.35 6.93
CA ASP A 66 -17.88 1.07 5.90
C ASP A 66 -16.90 2.06 6.54
N LEU A 67 -17.33 2.84 7.54
CA LEU A 67 -16.48 3.83 8.20
C LEU A 67 -15.29 3.20 8.94
N VAL A 68 -15.46 2.04 9.58
CA VAL A 68 -14.37 1.35 10.28
C VAL A 68 -13.44 0.57 9.35
N SER A 69 -13.90 0.22 8.14
CA SER A 69 -13.10 -0.54 7.16
C SER A 69 -12.50 0.33 6.04
N ASN A 70 -13.05 1.52 5.80
CA ASN A 70 -12.59 2.50 4.81
C ASN A 70 -11.64 3.51 5.44
N PHE A 71 -10.46 3.04 5.84
CA PHE A 71 -9.45 3.85 6.55
C PHE A 71 -8.99 5.13 5.82
N ARG A 72 -9.22 5.21 4.51
CA ARG A 72 -8.83 6.35 3.66
C ARG A 72 -9.98 7.31 3.37
N GLY A 73 -11.20 6.96 3.81
CA GLY A 73 -12.42 7.76 3.66
C GLY A 73 -12.84 7.96 2.21
N VAL A 74 -12.58 7.01 1.30
CA VAL A 74 -12.96 7.16 -0.11
C VAL A 74 -14.49 7.19 -0.21
N GLY A 75 -15.06 8.18 -0.88
CA GLY A 75 -16.52 8.36 -0.93
C GLY A 75 -17.10 9.03 0.33
N TRP A 76 -16.28 9.43 1.29
CA TRP A 76 -16.69 10.23 2.45
C TRP A 76 -16.19 11.67 2.33
N ASN A 77 -16.87 12.61 3.00
CA ASN A 77 -16.50 14.02 3.02
C ASN A 77 -15.15 14.32 3.71
N TYR A 78 -14.56 13.33 4.41
CA TYR A 78 -13.26 13.42 5.07
C TYR A 78 -12.14 12.67 4.33
N GLN A 79 -12.36 12.29 3.06
CA GLN A 79 -11.39 11.63 2.20
C GLN A 79 -9.98 12.27 2.28
N ILE A 80 -8.94 11.43 2.39
CA ILE A 80 -7.57 11.93 2.53
C ILE A 80 -7.08 12.63 1.25
N SER A 81 -6.33 13.72 1.43
CA SER A 81 -5.84 14.57 0.31
C SER A 81 -4.76 13.95 -0.59
N SER A 82 -4.19 12.80 -0.20
CA SER A 82 -3.18 12.08 -1.01
C SER A 82 -3.80 11.23 -2.12
N LEU A 83 -5.13 11.14 -2.15
CA LEU A 83 -5.89 10.44 -3.18
C LEU A 83 -6.09 11.29 -4.43
N PRO A 84 -6.23 10.65 -5.59
CA PRO A 84 -6.68 11.34 -6.80
C PRO A 84 -8.11 11.89 -6.62
N PRO A 85 -8.49 12.92 -7.38
CA PRO A 85 -9.85 13.45 -7.37
C PRO A 85 -10.88 12.36 -7.77
N LEU A 86 -12.17 12.62 -7.57
CA LEU A 86 -13.23 11.73 -8.06
C LEU A 86 -13.28 11.73 -9.61
N PRO A 87 -13.82 10.71 -10.27
CA PRO A 87 -14.02 10.73 -11.72
C PRO A 87 -14.93 11.88 -12.16
N ALA A 88 -14.73 12.38 -13.38
CA ALA A 88 -15.51 13.51 -13.91
C ALA A 88 -17.02 13.22 -13.96
N PHE A 89 -17.43 11.96 -14.18
CA PHE A 89 -18.85 11.61 -14.15
C PHE A 89 -19.45 11.71 -12.74
N VAL A 90 -18.72 11.25 -11.71
CA VAL A 90 -19.15 11.39 -10.31
C VAL A 90 -19.19 12.85 -9.89
N GLN A 91 -18.21 13.65 -10.30
CA GLN A 91 -18.20 15.09 -10.01
C GLN A 91 -19.41 15.80 -10.61
N ARG A 92 -19.81 15.43 -11.85
CA ARG A 92 -21.02 15.96 -12.49
C ARG A 92 -22.29 15.59 -11.72
N ASP A 93 -22.42 14.34 -11.32
CA ASP A 93 -23.58 13.88 -10.54
C ASP A 93 -23.69 14.61 -9.19
N LEU A 94 -22.54 14.91 -8.57
CA LEU A 94 -22.45 15.66 -7.31
C LEU A 94 -22.56 17.19 -7.46
N ASN A 95 -22.84 17.71 -8.67
CA ASN A 95 -22.84 19.14 -8.98
C ASN A 95 -21.56 19.87 -8.56
N GLN A 96 -20.41 19.18 -8.57
CA GLN A 96 -19.11 19.77 -8.28
C GLN A 96 -18.54 20.42 -9.53
N SER A 97 -17.94 21.61 -9.40
CA SER A 97 -17.19 22.23 -10.50
C SER A 97 -16.12 21.25 -11.01
N PRO A 98 -15.95 21.11 -12.34
CA PRO A 98 -15.03 20.13 -12.90
C PRO A 98 -13.61 20.40 -12.39
N GLY A 99 -13.16 19.56 -11.47
CA GLY A 99 -11.78 19.51 -11.00
C GLY A 99 -10.87 18.90 -12.07
N PRO A 100 -9.54 18.91 -11.85
CA PRO A 100 -8.61 18.27 -12.76
C PRO A 100 -8.99 16.80 -12.99
N SER A 101 -9.12 16.39 -14.25
CA SER A 101 -9.52 15.04 -14.68
C SER A 101 -8.44 13.97 -14.48
N SER A 102 -7.38 14.28 -13.73
CA SER A 102 -6.25 13.37 -13.52
C SER A 102 -6.69 12.13 -12.73
N SER A 103 -6.42 10.96 -13.28
CA SER A 103 -6.53 9.67 -12.59
C SER A 103 -5.42 9.46 -11.56
N THR A 104 -4.41 10.33 -11.51
CA THR A 104 -3.23 10.17 -10.65
C THR A 104 -3.08 11.35 -9.70
N SER A 105 -2.80 11.06 -8.42
CA SER A 105 -2.60 12.05 -7.38
C SER A 105 -1.21 12.70 -7.42
N LYS A 106 -1.01 13.77 -6.64
CA LYS A 106 0.31 14.44 -6.49
C LYS A 106 1.39 13.54 -5.90
N THR A 107 1.02 12.45 -5.24
CA THR A 107 1.96 11.45 -4.70
C THR A 107 2.10 10.23 -5.61
N GLY A 108 1.42 10.19 -6.74
CA GLY A 108 1.47 9.08 -7.69
C GLY A 108 0.44 7.96 -7.42
N ASN A 109 -0.55 8.16 -6.54
CA ASN A 109 -1.62 7.17 -6.37
C ASN A 109 -2.54 7.19 -7.59
N HIS A 110 -2.74 6.05 -8.25
CA HIS A 110 -3.61 5.93 -9.42
C HIS A 110 -5.02 5.47 -9.03
N ARG A 111 -6.04 6.02 -9.69
CA ARG A 111 -7.45 5.63 -9.65
C ARG A 111 -7.82 4.93 -10.94
N TYR A 112 -8.62 3.89 -10.83
CA TYR A 112 -9.15 3.15 -11.97
C TYR A 112 -10.58 3.59 -12.25
N ASP A 113 -10.88 3.90 -13.50
CA ASP A 113 -12.21 4.36 -13.91
C ASP A 113 -13.08 3.23 -14.46
N THR A 114 -12.52 2.04 -14.66
CA THR A 114 -13.24 0.87 -15.20
C THR A 114 -12.91 -0.39 -14.43
N ILE A 115 -13.92 -1.27 -14.27
CA ILE A 115 -13.77 -2.56 -13.60
C ILE A 115 -12.68 -3.39 -14.27
N ARG A 116 -12.66 -3.45 -15.61
CA ARG A 116 -11.67 -4.23 -16.36
C ARG A 116 -10.24 -3.74 -16.11
N SER A 117 -10.01 -2.43 -16.14
CA SER A 117 -8.68 -1.85 -15.87
C SER A 117 -8.21 -2.18 -14.46
N LEU A 118 -9.10 -2.05 -13.47
CA LEU A 118 -8.80 -2.37 -12.09
C LEU A 118 -8.51 -3.86 -11.92
N LEU A 119 -9.42 -4.75 -12.33
CA LEU A 119 -9.26 -6.19 -12.13
C LEU A 119 -8.01 -6.71 -12.85
N ARG A 120 -7.74 -6.28 -14.09
CA ARG A 120 -6.52 -6.68 -14.80
C ARG A 120 -5.27 -6.27 -14.03
N ALA A 121 -5.21 -5.03 -13.57
CA ALA A 121 -4.07 -4.54 -12.79
C ALA A 121 -3.93 -5.29 -11.47
N LYS A 122 -5.03 -5.46 -10.73
CA LYS A 122 -5.05 -6.08 -9.39
C LYS A 122 -4.79 -7.59 -9.43
N ILE A 123 -5.33 -8.33 -10.40
CA ILE A 123 -5.02 -9.76 -10.57
C ILE A 123 -3.53 -9.95 -10.88
N PHE A 124 -3.00 -9.19 -11.83
CA PHE A 124 -1.59 -9.28 -12.20
C PHE A 124 -0.67 -8.92 -11.03
N SER A 125 -0.97 -7.82 -10.34
CA SER A 125 -0.30 -7.40 -9.11
C SER A 125 -0.34 -8.48 -8.02
N PHE A 126 -1.48 -9.13 -7.82
CA PHE A 126 -1.63 -10.19 -6.83
C PHE A 126 -0.77 -11.41 -7.17
N ILE A 127 -0.78 -11.87 -8.42
CA ILE A 127 0.04 -13.00 -8.88
C ILE A 127 1.52 -12.71 -8.66
N ILE A 128 2.01 -11.54 -9.07
CA ILE A 128 3.41 -11.15 -8.87
C ILE A 128 3.74 -11.10 -7.37
N ALA A 129 2.89 -10.44 -6.57
CA ALA A 129 3.13 -10.33 -5.14
C ALA A 129 3.15 -11.71 -4.47
N TYR A 130 2.25 -12.61 -4.85
CA TYR A 130 2.19 -13.97 -4.33
C TYR A 130 3.47 -14.76 -4.64
N LEU A 131 3.92 -14.75 -5.89
CA LEU A 131 5.16 -15.42 -6.30
C LEU A 131 6.39 -14.81 -5.62
N ALA A 132 6.43 -13.48 -5.47
CA ALA A 132 7.50 -12.80 -4.75
C ALA A 132 7.52 -13.18 -3.26
N ILE A 133 6.35 -13.27 -2.63
CA ILE A 133 6.20 -13.75 -1.24
C ILE A 133 6.74 -15.18 -1.11
N ASP A 134 6.42 -16.08 -2.05
CA ASP A 134 6.89 -17.46 -2.04
C ASP A 134 8.44 -17.54 -2.07
N VAL A 135 9.07 -16.78 -3.00
CA VAL A 135 10.54 -16.69 -3.11
C VAL A 135 11.18 -16.11 -1.85
N MET A 136 10.66 -14.97 -1.36
CA MET A 136 11.23 -14.30 -0.20
C MET A 136 11.10 -15.15 1.06
N LYS A 137 9.94 -15.81 1.25
CA LYS A 137 9.72 -16.69 2.39
C LYS A 137 10.73 -17.85 2.39
N LEU A 138 10.98 -18.49 1.25
CA LEU A 138 12.01 -19.53 1.15
C LEU A 138 13.43 -19.03 1.47
N THR A 139 13.72 -17.78 1.14
CA THR A 139 15.01 -17.16 1.44
C THR A 139 15.13 -16.87 2.95
N MET A 140 14.08 -16.31 3.55
CA MET A 140 14.02 -16.02 4.98
C MET A 140 14.06 -17.29 5.83
N MET A 141 13.40 -18.35 5.37
CA MET A 141 13.42 -19.68 5.99
C MET A 141 14.79 -20.37 5.94
N ARG A 142 15.83 -19.75 5.40
CA ARG A 142 17.18 -20.32 5.39
C ARG A 142 18.18 -19.45 6.11
N ASP A 143 17.77 -18.27 6.58
CA ASP A 143 18.61 -17.36 7.34
C ASP A 143 18.14 -17.34 8.80
N PRO A 144 18.97 -17.84 9.74
CA PRO A 144 18.61 -17.91 11.16
C PRO A 144 18.19 -16.60 11.80
N TYR A 145 18.57 -15.46 11.22
CA TYR A 145 18.07 -14.15 11.63
C TYR A 145 16.55 -14.08 11.67
N PHE A 146 15.86 -14.67 10.68
CA PHE A 146 14.40 -14.64 10.61
C PHE A 146 13.73 -15.68 11.53
N TRP A 147 14.52 -16.44 12.28
CA TRP A 147 14.08 -17.44 13.25
C TRP A 147 14.35 -17.02 14.69
N SER A 148 14.31 -15.71 15.00
CA SER A 148 14.66 -15.09 16.29
C SER A 148 16.16 -14.97 16.62
N LEU A 149 17.05 -15.61 15.86
CA LEU A 149 18.50 -15.59 16.12
C LEU A 149 19.18 -14.37 15.48
N THR A 150 18.85 -13.17 15.97
CA THR A 150 19.28 -11.89 15.38
C THR A 150 20.80 -11.68 15.31
N THR A 151 21.58 -12.38 16.14
CA THR A 151 23.05 -12.33 16.16
C THR A 151 23.71 -13.42 15.34
N ALA A 152 22.94 -14.34 14.75
CA ALA A 152 23.50 -15.46 13.99
C ALA A 152 24.19 -15.00 12.70
N PRO A 153 25.26 -15.70 12.28
CA PRO A 153 25.94 -15.42 11.03
C PRO A 153 25.00 -15.62 9.83
N PRO A 154 25.24 -14.91 8.71
CA PRO A 154 24.49 -15.14 7.48
C PRO A 154 24.74 -16.56 6.95
N PRO A 155 23.80 -17.14 6.19
CA PRO A 155 23.98 -18.47 5.60
C PRO A 155 25.19 -18.56 4.67
N ALA A 156 25.91 -19.68 4.73
CA ALA A 156 27.14 -19.90 3.97
C ALA A 156 26.92 -19.94 2.44
N TYR A 157 25.69 -20.20 1.96
CA TYR A 157 25.38 -20.21 0.54
C TYR A 157 25.21 -18.79 -0.05
N LEU A 158 25.11 -17.76 0.79
CA LEU A 158 25.04 -16.38 0.29
C LEU A 158 26.39 -15.97 -0.33
N PRO A 159 26.38 -15.14 -1.38
CA PRO A 159 27.61 -14.66 -2.00
C PRO A 159 28.59 -14.06 -1.00
N THR A 160 29.89 -14.31 -1.20
CA THR A 160 30.95 -13.93 -0.26
C THR A 160 30.98 -12.43 0.03
N PHE A 161 30.64 -11.58 -0.94
CA PHE A 161 30.59 -10.12 -0.72
C PHE A 161 29.49 -9.69 0.26
N ILE A 162 28.42 -10.49 0.44
CA ILE A 162 27.38 -10.24 1.44
C ILE A 162 27.90 -10.67 2.81
N THR A 163 28.46 -11.88 2.88
CA THR A 163 28.88 -12.50 4.15
C THR A 163 30.18 -11.92 4.72
N SER A 164 31.03 -11.32 3.88
CA SER A 164 32.31 -10.72 4.29
C SER A 164 32.18 -9.39 5.03
N SER A 165 30.98 -8.78 5.03
CA SER A 165 30.74 -7.50 5.69
C SER A 165 29.45 -7.53 6.50
N SER A 166 29.56 -7.26 7.80
CA SER A 166 28.40 -7.14 8.69
C SER A 166 27.44 -6.02 8.24
N ALA A 167 27.97 -4.96 7.64
CA ALA A 167 27.16 -3.87 7.08
C ALA A 167 26.35 -4.34 5.86
N ILE A 168 26.97 -5.08 4.94
CA ILE A 168 26.27 -5.58 3.73
C ILE A 168 25.26 -6.67 4.12
N THR A 169 25.62 -7.58 5.03
CA THR A 169 24.69 -8.56 5.60
C THR A 169 23.47 -7.88 6.23
N ARG A 170 23.69 -6.80 7.00
CA ARG A 170 22.59 -6.00 7.57
C ARG A 170 21.73 -5.38 6.47
N ILE A 171 22.32 -4.76 5.46
CA ILE A 171 21.57 -4.17 4.33
C ILE A 171 20.71 -5.24 3.66
N TYR A 172 21.26 -6.43 3.39
CA TYR A 172 20.53 -7.55 2.83
C TYR A 172 19.31 -7.94 3.69
N ARG A 173 19.49 -8.16 5.00
CA ARG A 173 18.40 -8.53 5.91
C ARG A 173 17.34 -7.44 6.04
N LEU A 174 17.74 -6.17 6.07
CA LEU A 174 16.82 -5.02 6.11
C LEU A 174 16.03 -4.89 4.81
N LEU A 175 16.67 -5.06 3.66
CA LEU A 175 16.00 -5.01 2.35
C LEU A 175 15.03 -6.17 2.17
N LEU A 176 15.41 -7.38 2.58
CA LEU A 176 14.54 -8.55 2.54
C LEU A 176 13.33 -8.37 3.48
N SER A 177 13.55 -7.87 4.70
CA SER A 177 12.47 -7.52 5.63
C SER A 177 11.51 -6.48 5.05
N LEU A 178 12.05 -5.39 4.48
CA LEU A 178 11.25 -4.35 3.84
C LEU A 178 10.44 -4.89 2.66
N ALA A 179 11.07 -5.66 1.78
CA ALA A 179 10.44 -6.26 0.61
C ALA A 179 9.31 -7.22 1.02
N MET A 180 9.55 -8.06 2.04
CA MET A 180 8.55 -8.98 2.58
C MET A 180 7.34 -8.22 3.14
N ILE A 181 7.56 -7.25 4.03
CA ILE A 181 6.47 -6.46 4.63
C ILE A 181 5.69 -5.72 3.56
N HIS A 182 6.39 -5.00 2.68
CA HIS A 182 5.74 -4.20 1.65
C HIS A 182 4.92 -5.06 0.70
N THR A 183 5.47 -6.20 0.25
CA THR A 183 4.78 -7.10 -0.68
C THR A 183 3.58 -7.79 -0.04
N THR A 184 3.70 -8.24 1.22
CA THR A 184 2.57 -8.84 1.96
C THR A 184 1.46 -7.83 2.19
N LEU A 185 1.78 -6.62 2.65
CA LEU A 185 0.79 -5.54 2.81
C LEU A 185 0.11 -5.23 1.48
N TYR A 186 0.90 -5.13 0.40
CA TYR A 186 0.37 -4.88 -0.93
C TYR A 186 -0.56 -6.00 -1.40
N ALA A 187 -0.18 -7.26 -1.22
CA ALA A 187 -1.02 -8.42 -1.57
C ALA A 187 -2.36 -8.38 -0.81
N ILE A 188 -2.33 -8.12 0.50
CA ILE A 188 -3.53 -8.00 1.34
C ILE A 188 -4.43 -6.86 0.84
N PHE A 189 -3.85 -5.68 0.55
CA PHE A 189 -4.65 -4.55 0.07
C PHE A 189 -5.23 -4.76 -1.33
N VAL A 190 -4.62 -5.62 -2.15
CA VAL A 190 -5.13 -5.98 -3.48
C VAL A 190 -6.31 -6.97 -3.39
N LEU A 191 -6.42 -7.78 -2.33
CA LEU A 191 -7.56 -8.68 -2.12
C LEU A 191 -8.88 -7.92 -1.98
N GLY A 192 -8.87 -6.76 -1.31
CA GLY A 192 -10.05 -5.90 -1.14
C GLY A 192 -10.77 -5.58 -2.47
N PRO A 193 -10.12 -4.87 -3.42
CA PRO A 193 -10.73 -4.58 -4.72
C PRO A 193 -11.09 -5.84 -5.53
N LEU A 194 -10.31 -6.92 -5.45
CA LEU A 194 -10.68 -8.18 -6.13
C LEU A 194 -11.98 -8.75 -5.60
N PHE A 195 -12.22 -8.67 -4.30
CA PHE A 195 -13.45 -9.11 -3.67
C PHE A 195 -14.61 -8.14 -3.93
N PHE A 196 -14.48 -6.86 -3.55
CA PHE A 196 -15.59 -5.91 -3.61
C PHE A 196 -15.96 -5.50 -5.04
N VAL A 197 -15.00 -5.31 -5.94
CA VAL A 197 -15.26 -4.92 -7.33
C VAL A 197 -15.42 -6.16 -8.23
N GLY A 198 -14.61 -7.19 -8.01
CA GLY A 198 -14.59 -8.38 -8.85
C GLY A 198 -15.70 -9.38 -8.55
N LEU A 199 -15.88 -9.74 -7.28
CA LEU A 199 -16.85 -10.77 -6.88
C LEU A 199 -18.24 -10.19 -6.62
N LEU A 200 -18.34 -9.09 -5.86
CA LEU A 200 -19.64 -8.47 -5.54
C LEU A 200 -20.07 -7.49 -6.64
N GLY A 201 -19.20 -6.54 -6.95
CA GLY A 201 -19.41 -5.53 -7.98
C GLY A 201 -20.47 -4.48 -7.62
N PRO A 202 -20.58 -3.44 -8.45
CA PRO A 202 -21.44 -2.29 -8.15
C PRO A 202 -22.94 -2.63 -8.24
N GLY A 203 -23.32 -3.70 -8.92
CA GLY A 203 -24.71 -4.18 -9.00
C GLY A 203 -25.29 -4.71 -7.68
N VAL A 204 -24.42 -5.10 -6.74
CA VAL A 204 -24.79 -5.69 -5.43
C VAL A 204 -24.58 -4.68 -4.30
N ILE A 205 -23.42 -4.04 -4.25
CA ILE A 205 -23.01 -3.15 -3.14
C ILE A 205 -22.97 -1.66 -3.53
N GLY A 206 -23.59 -1.30 -4.65
CA GLY A 206 -23.72 0.08 -5.10
C GLY A 206 -22.37 0.76 -5.34
N ALA A 207 -22.22 2.00 -4.87
CA ALA A 207 -21.01 2.80 -5.03
C ALA A 207 -19.75 2.09 -4.51
N ARG A 208 -19.86 1.25 -3.47
CA ARG A 208 -18.73 0.53 -2.89
C ARG A 208 -18.16 -0.55 -3.82
N GLY A 209 -18.90 -0.98 -4.83
CA GLY A 209 -18.40 -1.89 -5.85
C GLY A 209 -17.75 -1.18 -7.03
N GLU A 210 -17.68 0.15 -7.02
CA GLU A 210 -17.11 0.92 -8.12
C GLU A 210 -15.57 0.91 -8.10
N PRO A 211 -14.92 0.85 -9.27
CA PRO A 211 -13.46 0.76 -9.34
C PRO A 211 -12.73 2.00 -8.81
N TRP A 212 -13.35 3.18 -8.91
CA TRP A 212 -12.76 4.43 -8.46
C TRP A 212 -12.70 4.57 -6.94
N MET A 213 -13.42 3.72 -6.19
CA MET A 213 -13.33 3.62 -4.73
C MET A 213 -12.03 2.98 -4.25
N TYR A 214 -11.27 2.32 -5.14
CA TYR A 214 -10.07 1.55 -4.79
C TYR A 214 -8.81 2.06 -5.52
N PRO A 215 -8.41 3.32 -5.31
CA PRO A 215 -7.13 3.81 -5.81
C PRO A 215 -5.97 3.09 -5.13
N ASP A 216 -4.80 3.09 -5.78
CA ASP A 216 -3.59 2.45 -5.26
C ASP A 216 -3.29 2.85 -3.81
N THR A 217 -2.81 1.89 -3.01
CA THR A 217 -2.59 2.06 -1.56
C THR A 217 -1.30 2.82 -1.23
N SER A 218 -0.35 2.79 -2.15
CA SER A 218 0.98 3.38 -2.05
C SER A 218 1.22 4.31 -3.23
N GLY A 219 1.88 5.44 -2.98
CA GLY A 219 2.26 6.37 -4.04
C GLY A 219 3.50 5.92 -4.81
N SER A 220 4.00 6.80 -5.69
CA SER A 220 5.21 6.55 -6.46
C SER A 220 6.45 6.59 -5.57
N TYR A 221 7.38 5.64 -5.77
CA TYR A 221 8.68 5.65 -5.10
C TYR A 221 9.54 6.89 -5.46
N SER A 222 9.22 7.59 -6.56
CA SER A 222 9.86 8.86 -6.92
C SER A 222 9.70 9.96 -5.86
N THR A 223 8.75 9.81 -4.92
CA THR A 223 8.64 10.72 -3.77
C THR A 223 9.86 10.64 -2.85
N VAL A 224 10.54 9.51 -2.75
CA VAL A 224 11.78 9.35 -1.96
C VAL A 224 12.91 10.16 -2.57
N PHE A 225 13.07 10.11 -3.89
CA PHE A 225 14.05 10.94 -4.60
C PHE A 225 13.72 12.43 -4.54
N SER A 226 12.45 12.82 -4.57
CA SER A 226 12.07 14.24 -4.57
C SER A 226 11.96 14.87 -3.18
N LYS A 227 11.62 14.09 -2.14
CA LYS A 227 11.30 14.59 -0.80
C LYS A 227 11.98 13.83 0.34
N GLY A 228 12.85 12.85 0.05
CA GLY A 228 13.61 12.12 1.06
C GLY A 228 12.73 11.35 2.04
N LEU A 229 13.07 11.41 3.32
CA LEU A 229 12.41 10.64 4.37
C LEU A 229 10.95 11.09 4.56
N ALA A 230 10.66 12.37 4.36
CA ALA A 230 9.27 12.85 4.33
C ALA A 230 8.49 12.31 3.13
N GLY A 231 9.16 12.08 1.99
CA GLY A 231 8.58 11.47 0.80
C GLY A 231 8.30 9.99 0.95
N TRP A 232 9.14 9.28 1.71
CA TRP A 232 8.93 7.89 2.09
C TRP A 232 7.62 7.73 2.85
N TRP A 233 7.48 8.37 4.01
CA TRP A 233 6.31 8.21 4.87
C TRP A 233 5.06 8.94 4.36
N GLY A 234 5.22 10.16 3.84
CA GLY A 234 4.10 11.01 3.43
C GLY A 234 3.59 10.77 2.01
N GLY A 235 4.20 9.85 1.26
CA GLY A 235 3.89 9.62 -0.16
C GLY A 235 3.96 8.15 -0.58
N TRP A 236 5.10 7.50 -0.39
CA TRP A 236 5.32 6.14 -0.90
C TRP A 236 4.75 5.05 0.01
N TRP A 237 5.11 5.05 1.29
CA TRP A 237 4.64 4.08 2.28
C TRP A 237 3.11 4.11 2.37
N HIS A 238 2.48 2.98 2.70
CA HIS A 238 1.02 2.83 2.63
C HIS A 238 0.28 3.99 3.32
N GLN A 239 -0.76 4.51 2.65
CA GLN A 239 -1.49 5.70 3.13
C GLN A 239 -2.72 5.34 3.99
N THR A 240 -2.84 4.08 4.41
CA THR A 240 -4.01 3.51 5.10
C THR A 240 -4.37 4.25 6.38
N PHE A 241 -3.41 4.45 7.29
CA PHE A 241 -3.68 5.06 8.61
C PHE A 241 -3.61 6.59 8.62
N ARG A 242 -3.46 7.23 7.46
CA ARG A 242 -3.20 8.67 7.38
C ARG A 242 -4.30 9.48 8.05
N PHE A 243 -5.56 9.14 7.82
CA PHE A 243 -6.68 9.86 8.42
C PHE A 243 -6.65 9.75 9.94
N ALA A 244 -6.62 8.52 10.47
CA ALA A 244 -6.64 8.25 11.90
C ALA A 244 -5.47 8.93 12.63
N PHE A 245 -4.27 8.92 12.04
CA PHE A 245 -3.08 9.51 12.66
C PHE A 245 -3.05 11.04 12.54
N GLU A 246 -3.71 11.63 11.54
CA GLU A 246 -3.83 13.09 11.42
C GLU A 246 -4.98 13.67 12.28
N ALA A 247 -5.98 12.87 12.67
CA ALA A 247 -7.17 13.35 13.36
C ALA A 247 -6.90 14.05 14.71
N PRO A 248 -6.04 13.54 15.62
CA PRO A 248 -5.75 14.24 16.87
C PRO A 248 -5.06 15.59 16.64
N THR A 249 -4.28 15.72 15.56
CA THR A 249 -3.65 16.99 15.19
C THR A 249 -4.68 18.02 14.74
N VAL A 250 -5.68 17.61 13.96
CA VAL A 250 -6.76 18.50 13.53
C VAL A 250 -7.51 19.03 14.76
N TRP A 251 -7.87 18.15 15.68
CA TRP A 251 -8.53 18.52 16.92
C TRP A 251 -7.70 19.51 17.75
N LEU A 252 -6.42 19.21 17.98
CA LEU A 252 -5.55 20.04 18.80
C LEU A 252 -5.25 21.39 18.14
N CYS A 253 -5.02 21.43 16.83
CA CYS A 253 -4.85 22.69 16.09
C CYS A 253 -6.10 23.58 16.22
N ASN A 254 -7.31 23.01 16.09
CA ASN A 254 -8.55 23.76 16.25
C ASN A 254 -8.69 24.32 17.67
N LYS A 255 -8.35 23.52 18.70
CA LYS A 255 -8.38 23.96 20.10
C LYS A 255 -7.38 25.07 20.40
N LEU A 256 -6.21 25.04 19.77
CA LEU A 256 -5.15 26.05 19.96
C LEU A 256 -5.29 27.26 19.03
N GLY A 257 -6.30 27.30 18.15
CA GLY A 257 -6.43 28.35 17.13
C GLY A 257 -5.33 28.33 16.06
N TRP A 258 -4.62 27.22 15.90
CA TRP A 258 -3.52 27.09 14.94
C TRP A 258 -4.03 26.66 13.57
N LYS A 259 -3.52 27.29 12.50
CA LYS A 259 -3.76 26.79 11.14
C LYS A 259 -3.01 25.46 10.95
N LYS A 260 -3.70 24.36 10.59
CA LYS A 260 -3.07 23.04 10.30
C LYS A 260 -1.90 23.14 9.33
N ARG A 261 -1.98 24.02 8.33
CA ARG A 261 -0.95 24.22 7.30
C ARG A 261 0.22 25.13 7.73
N SER A 262 0.15 25.74 8.91
CA SER A 262 1.27 26.50 9.50
C SER A 262 2.46 25.60 9.82
N GLN A 263 3.64 26.19 10.03
CA GLN A 263 4.83 25.42 10.39
C GLN A 263 4.64 24.68 11.73
N LYS A 264 4.05 25.35 12.73
CA LYS A 264 3.73 24.75 14.04
C LYS A 264 2.74 23.59 13.89
N GLY A 265 1.67 23.77 13.09
CA GLY A 265 0.68 22.73 12.84
C GLY A 265 1.25 21.51 12.10
N LYS A 266 2.12 21.72 11.11
CA LYS A 266 2.80 20.62 10.40
C LYS A 266 3.75 19.85 11.31
N LEU A 267 4.53 20.56 12.15
CA LEU A 267 5.45 19.93 13.09
C LEU A 267 4.69 19.11 14.13
N LEU A 268 3.67 19.70 14.76
CA LEU A 268 2.79 19.01 15.69
C LEU A 268 2.19 17.75 15.06
N GLY A 269 1.69 17.87 13.83
CA GLY A 269 1.13 16.74 13.09
C GLY A 269 2.11 15.62 12.81
N LEU A 270 3.36 15.97 12.50
CA LEU A 270 4.42 15.01 12.28
C LEU A 270 4.68 14.18 13.56
N PHE A 271 4.86 14.83 14.70
CA PHE A 271 5.15 14.14 15.97
C PHE A 271 3.96 13.32 16.46
N ILE A 272 2.74 13.85 16.39
CA ILE A 272 1.53 13.10 16.78
C ILE A 272 1.35 11.86 15.91
N ALA A 273 1.48 11.98 14.58
CA ALA A 273 1.30 10.85 13.69
C ALA A 273 2.30 9.72 13.96
N PHE A 274 3.57 10.05 14.22
CA PHE A 274 4.58 9.06 14.57
C PHE A 274 4.43 8.52 15.99
N ALA A 275 3.88 9.29 16.95
CA ALA A 275 3.51 8.77 18.26
C ALA A 275 2.36 7.75 18.17
N CYS A 276 1.32 8.04 17.38
CA CYS A 276 0.26 7.07 17.10
C CYS A 276 0.81 5.79 16.44
N SER A 277 1.72 5.94 15.48
CA SER A 277 2.41 4.82 14.85
C SER A 277 3.24 4.01 15.85
N ALA A 278 3.98 4.68 16.74
CA ALA A 278 4.76 4.03 17.79
C ALA A 278 3.87 3.21 18.73
N CYS A 279 2.73 3.75 19.16
CA CYS A 279 1.76 3.03 19.98
C CYS A 279 1.23 1.79 19.26
N LEU A 280 0.80 1.93 18.00
CA LEU A 280 0.25 0.81 17.21
C LEU A 280 1.26 -0.34 17.10
N HIS A 281 2.51 -0.03 16.76
CA HIS A 281 3.53 -1.05 16.56
C HIS A 281 4.08 -1.62 17.88
N ALA A 282 4.13 -0.82 18.95
CA ALA A 282 4.43 -1.34 20.29
C ALA A 282 3.33 -2.30 20.77
N SER A 283 2.05 -1.99 20.53
CA SER A 283 0.96 -2.92 20.85
C SER A 283 1.11 -4.24 20.09
N GLY A 284 1.42 -4.20 18.78
CA GLY A 284 1.67 -5.42 18.00
C GLY A 284 2.84 -6.25 18.54
N SER A 285 3.93 -5.58 18.92
CA SER A 285 5.10 -6.20 19.53
C SER A 285 4.81 -6.79 20.92
N LEU A 286 3.93 -6.16 21.71
CA LEU A 286 3.51 -6.67 23.02
C LEU A 286 2.66 -7.94 22.89
N THR A 287 1.89 -8.06 21.81
CA THR A 287 0.97 -9.18 21.59
C THR A 287 1.56 -10.32 20.77
N ILE A 288 2.81 -10.19 20.30
CA ILE A 288 3.50 -11.24 19.57
C ILE A 288 4.16 -12.22 20.55
N TRP A 289 4.39 -13.46 20.12
CA TRP A 289 4.76 -14.56 21.00
C TRP A 289 6.20 -14.47 21.54
N GLY A 290 7.14 -13.95 20.75
CA GLY A 290 8.57 -13.97 21.11
C GLY A 290 9.00 -12.89 22.11
N GLU A 291 10.24 -13.00 22.60
CA GLU A 291 10.83 -12.03 23.54
C GLU A 291 11.16 -10.69 22.84
N THR A 292 10.20 -9.79 22.83
CA THR A 292 10.29 -8.46 22.22
C THR A 292 10.54 -7.35 23.23
N ARG A 293 10.81 -6.13 22.73
CA ARG A 293 10.95 -4.94 23.60
C ARG A 293 10.10 -3.79 23.06
N PRO A 294 8.77 -3.84 23.23
CA PRO A 294 7.82 -2.94 22.56
C PRO A 294 8.15 -1.44 22.64
N LEU A 295 8.53 -0.95 23.82
CA LEU A 295 8.82 0.47 24.04
C LEU A 295 10.25 0.87 23.67
N ARG A 296 11.19 -0.08 23.58
CA ARG A 296 12.62 0.19 23.33
C ARG A 296 13.02 -0.05 21.87
N GLU A 297 12.26 -0.89 21.18
CA GLU A 297 12.57 -1.32 19.82
C GLU A 297 11.59 -0.65 18.83
N PRO A 298 10.38 -1.18 18.59
CA PRO A 298 9.49 -0.62 17.56
C PRO A 298 8.98 0.79 17.91
N ALA A 299 8.68 1.10 19.17
CA ALA A 299 8.25 2.45 19.55
C ALA A 299 9.34 3.50 19.24
N ILE A 300 10.59 3.22 19.62
CA ILE A 300 11.72 4.13 19.36
C ILE A 300 11.95 4.29 17.86
N PHE A 301 11.86 3.22 17.07
CA PHE A 301 11.96 3.30 15.62
C PHE A 301 11.01 4.37 15.05
N PHE A 302 9.73 4.33 15.41
CA PHE A 302 8.74 5.29 14.89
C PHE A 302 8.94 6.68 15.48
N LEU A 303 9.26 6.81 16.77
CA LEU A 303 9.51 8.10 17.42
C LEU A 303 10.75 8.81 16.87
N LEU A 304 11.74 8.09 16.30
CA LEU A 304 12.92 8.68 15.67
C LEU A 304 12.63 9.30 14.29
N GLN A 305 11.64 8.79 13.55
CA GLN A 305 11.33 9.28 12.19
C GLN A 305 11.09 10.80 12.07
N PRO A 306 10.31 11.46 12.96
CA PRO A 306 10.13 12.92 12.89
C PRO A 306 11.45 13.67 13.04
N PHE A 307 12.38 13.18 13.88
CA PHE A 307 13.71 13.79 14.04
C PHE A 307 14.54 13.67 12.76
N GLY A 308 14.52 12.52 12.09
CA GLY A 308 15.20 12.34 10.81
C GLY A 308 14.66 13.26 9.72
N ILE A 309 13.35 13.47 9.70
CA ILE A 309 12.69 14.39 8.76
C ILE A 309 13.09 15.84 9.06
N VAL A 310 13.03 16.26 10.33
CA VAL A 310 13.39 17.62 10.75
C VAL A 310 14.87 17.89 10.49
N ALA A 311 15.76 16.95 10.82
CA ALA A 311 17.19 17.07 10.54
C ALA A 311 17.47 17.22 9.04
N GLN A 312 16.81 16.43 8.18
CA GLN A 312 16.90 16.59 6.73
C GLN A 312 16.45 17.97 6.27
N MET A 313 15.33 18.45 6.81
CA MET A 313 14.76 19.77 6.47
C MET A 313 15.68 20.90 6.91
N MET A 314 16.27 20.82 8.11
CA MET A 314 17.22 21.80 8.63
C MET A 314 18.49 21.85 7.79
N LEU A 315 19.07 20.69 7.46
CA LEU A 315 20.24 20.60 6.59
C LEU A 315 19.95 21.18 5.19
N ALA A 316 18.81 20.81 4.60
CA ALA A 316 18.41 21.31 3.29
C ALA A 316 18.07 22.81 3.30
N GLY A 317 17.66 23.36 4.45
CA GLY A 317 17.46 24.79 4.68
C GLY A 317 18.78 25.53 4.82
N TRP A 318 19.71 24.99 5.62
CA TRP A 318 21.05 25.55 5.80
C TRP A 318 21.81 25.59 4.46
N LEU A 319 21.85 24.48 3.72
CA LEU A 319 22.46 24.41 2.38
C LEU A 319 21.83 25.40 1.38
N LYS A 320 20.54 25.73 1.56
CA LYS A 320 19.88 26.76 0.77
C LYS A 320 20.37 28.15 1.15
N ASN A 321 20.47 28.44 2.45
CA ASN A 321 20.88 29.74 2.96
C ASN A 321 22.32 30.09 2.58
N ILE A 322 23.23 29.11 2.56
CA ILE A 322 24.62 29.32 2.10
C ILE A 322 24.78 29.27 0.56
N GLY A 323 23.67 29.26 -0.19
CA GLY A 323 23.67 29.30 -1.66
C GLY A 323 24.04 27.99 -2.38
N VAL A 324 24.51 26.97 -1.65
CA VAL A 324 24.94 25.67 -2.23
C VAL A 324 23.79 24.96 -2.93
N ARG A 325 22.63 24.84 -2.27
CA ARG A 325 21.50 24.06 -2.80
C ARG A 325 21.00 24.54 -4.15
N ASN A 326 21.04 25.85 -4.40
CA ASN A 326 20.55 26.45 -5.64
C ASN A 326 21.51 26.18 -6.82
N ARG A 327 22.79 25.88 -6.53
CA ARG A 327 23.80 25.52 -7.53
C ARG A 327 23.83 24.03 -7.86
N LEU A 328 23.21 23.19 -7.03
CA LEU A 328 23.21 21.74 -7.23
C LEU A 328 22.18 21.32 -8.29
N PRO A 329 22.57 20.50 -9.29
CA PRO A 329 21.63 19.97 -10.27
C PRO A 329 20.59 19.07 -9.59
N GLN A 330 19.44 18.92 -10.22
CA GLN A 330 18.29 18.21 -9.63
C GLN A 330 18.63 16.76 -9.27
N TRP A 331 19.40 16.06 -10.09
CA TRP A 331 19.77 14.67 -9.84
C TRP A 331 20.64 14.52 -8.58
N VAL A 332 21.55 15.46 -8.30
CA VAL A 332 22.36 15.45 -7.05
C VAL A 332 21.48 15.64 -5.84
N ARG A 333 20.54 16.60 -5.89
CA ARG A 333 19.56 16.81 -4.81
C ARG A 333 18.69 15.58 -4.59
N SER A 334 18.32 14.91 -5.68
CA SER A 334 17.53 13.69 -5.61
C SER A 334 18.30 12.49 -5.05
N LEU A 335 19.56 12.34 -5.42
CA LEU A 335 20.44 11.34 -4.84
C LEU A 335 20.69 11.62 -3.35
N ALA A 336 20.93 12.87 -2.96
CA ALA A 336 21.10 13.25 -1.55
C ALA A 336 19.86 12.92 -0.70
N ASN A 337 18.65 13.15 -1.24
CA ASN A 337 17.41 12.75 -0.59
C ASN A 337 17.33 11.24 -0.39
N PHE A 338 17.60 10.48 -1.45
CA PHE A 338 17.61 9.01 -1.42
C PHE A 338 18.65 8.48 -0.41
N THR A 339 19.88 8.96 -0.49
CA THR A 339 20.99 8.57 0.40
C THR A 339 20.66 8.87 1.86
N TRP A 340 20.15 10.07 2.16
CA TRP A 340 19.72 10.42 3.53
C TRP A 340 18.70 9.42 4.06
N THR A 341 17.67 9.11 3.29
CA THR A 341 16.62 8.16 3.70
C THR A 341 17.18 6.79 4.02
N HIS A 342 18.06 6.25 3.17
CA HIS A 342 18.59 4.90 3.34
C HIS A 342 19.65 4.83 4.45
N ILE A 343 20.46 5.87 4.64
CA ILE A 343 21.36 5.97 5.80
C ILE A 343 20.54 6.03 7.09
N TRP A 344 19.48 6.84 7.14
CA TRP A 344 18.60 6.93 8.30
C TRP A 344 18.00 5.57 8.66
N PHE A 345 17.49 4.84 7.66
CA PHE A 345 16.95 3.50 7.88
C PHE A 345 17.99 2.44 8.20
N TYR A 346 19.20 2.53 7.65
CA TYR A 346 20.28 1.61 8.01
C TYR A 346 20.57 1.61 9.53
N TYR A 347 20.49 2.78 10.16
CA TYR A 347 20.70 2.91 11.61
C TYR A 347 19.44 2.67 12.44
N THR A 348 18.25 3.05 11.94
CA THR A 348 17.02 2.98 12.74
C THR A 348 16.21 1.71 12.51
N ALA A 349 16.13 1.17 11.29
CA ALA A 349 15.31 0.01 10.96
C ALA A 349 15.65 -1.29 11.70
N PRO A 350 16.90 -1.55 12.17
CA PRO A 350 17.16 -2.70 13.03
C PRO A 350 16.29 -2.72 14.29
N LEU A 351 15.96 -1.56 14.87
CA LEU A 351 15.05 -1.46 16.01
C LEU A 351 13.66 -2.06 15.72
N LEU A 352 13.22 -2.10 14.47
CA LEU A 352 11.95 -2.72 14.09
C LEU A 352 12.14 -4.14 13.57
N CYS A 353 13.12 -4.36 12.69
CA CYS A 353 13.32 -5.65 12.03
C CYS A 353 13.83 -6.73 13.00
N ASP A 354 14.65 -6.35 13.97
CA ASP A 354 15.15 -7.28 14.99
C ASP A 354 14.04 -7.66 15.97
N ASP A 355 13.15 -6.73 16.32
CA ASP A 355 11.98 -7.00 17.16
C ASP A 355 11.00 -7.94 16.44
N PHE A 356 10.78 -7.71 15.13
CA PHE A 356 10.03 -8.61 14.25
C PHE A 356 10.63 -10.02 14.19
N ALA A 357 11.95 -10.11 14.06
CA ALA A 357 12.65 -11.37 14.07
C ALA A 357 12.52 -12.11 15.41
N LYS A 358 12.82 -11.43 16.53
CA LYS A 358 12.69 -12.00 17.89
C LYS A 358 11.26 -12.39 18.21
N GLY A 359 10.30 -11.56 17.81
CA GLY A 359 8.87 -11.80 17.99
C GLY A 359 8.32 -12.95 17.16
N GLY A 360 9.08 -13.46 16.19
CA GLY A 360 8.67 -14.58 15.33
C GLY A 360 7.72 -14.18 14.21
N ILE A 361 7.62 -12.89 13.84
CA ILE A 361 6.69 -12.45 12.79
C ILE A 361 6.97 -13.14 11.45
N TRP A 362 8.24 -13.46 11.18
CA TRP A 362 8.68 -14.11 9.95
C TRP A 362 8.41 -15.60 9.93
N LEU A 363 8.02 -16.20 11.06
CA LEU A 363 7.62 -17.60 11.13
C LEU A 363 6.20 -17.80 10.59
N PHE A 364 5.37 -16.76 10.64
CA PHE A 364 4.03 -16.75 10.04
C PHE A 364 4.07 -17.14 8.56
N GLU A 365 3.11 -17.95 8.12
CA GLU A 365 2.97 -18.43 6.74
C GLU A 365 1.97 -17.57 5.95
N PRO A 366 2.43 -16.60 5.14
CA PRO A 366 1.54 -15.63 4.50
C PRO A 366 0.73 -16.19 3.33
N ILE A 367 1.10 -17.36 2.80
CA ILE A 367 0.45 -17.98 1.64
C ILE A 367 0.05 -19.43 1.96
N PRO A 368 -1.12 -19.89 1.49
CA PRO A 368 -1.60 -21.25 1.73
C PRO A 368 -0.83 -22.31 0.92
N ILE A 369 -0.35 -21.93 -0.27
CA ILE A 369 0.27 -22.83 -1.22
C ILE A 369 1.60 -22.22 -1.66
N SER A 370 2.67 -23.00 -1.56
CA SER A 370 4.00 -22.65 -2.07
C SER A 370 4.32 -23.53 -3.27
N MET A 371 4.42 -22.91 -4.45
CA MET A 371 4.84 -23.62 -5.66
C MET A 371 6.29 -24.07 -5.52
N LEU A 372 7.14 -23.22 -4.93
CA LEU A 372 8.57 -23.50 -4.84
C LEU A 372 8.89 -24.59 -3.81
N ARG A 373 8.25 -24.59 -2.63
CA ARG A 373 8.37 -25.74 -1.70
C ARG A 373 7.94 -27.01 -2.40
N GLY A 374 6.91 -26.89 -3.22
CA GLY A 374 6.41 -28.02 -3.96
C GLY A 374 7.33 -28.61 -5.02
N LEU A 375 8.15 -27.78 -5.64
CA LEU A 375 9.22 -28.20 -6.54
C LEU A 375 10.45 -28.74 -5.79
N GLY A 376 10.38 -28.91 -4.47
CA GLY A 376 11.47 -29.43 -3.64
C GLY A 376 12.43 -28.34 -3.11
N PHE A 377 12.13 -27.05 -3.30
CA PHE A 377 12.91 -25.96 -2.71
C PHE A 377 12.51 -25.65 -1.25
N GLY A 378 11.69 -26.48 -0.61
CA GLY A 378 11.32 -26.36 0.79
C GLY A 378 12.41 -26.87 1.74
N LEU A 379 12.13 -26.80 3.04
CA LEU A 379 12.88 -27.57 4.03
C LEU A 379 12.44 -29.05 3.98
N GLU A 380 13.25 -29.93 4.55
CA GLU A 380 12.94 -31.36 4.62
C GLU A 380 11.56 -31.60 5.25
N GLY A 381 10.75 -32.45 4.61
CA GLY A 381 9.37 -32.75 5.05
C GLY A 381 8.31 -31.70 4.68
N GLN A 382 8.66 -30.59 4.03
CA GLN A 382 7.68 -29.59 3.59
C GLN A 382 7.11 -29.90 2.20
N GLY A 383 5.79 -29.75 2.07
CA GLY A 383 5.06 -29.90 0.80
C GLY A 383 4.56 -28.57 0.23
N TRP A 384 3.69 -28.67 -0.77
CA TRP A 384 3.10 -27.53 -1.48
C TRP A 384 2.11 -26.78 -0.57
N TRP A 385 1.51 -27.48 0.39
CA TRP A 385 0.55 -26.96 1.33
C TRP A 385 1.25 -26.40 2.59
N CYS A 386 1.13 -25.09 2.82
CA CYS A 386 1.83 -24.41 3.90
C CYS A 386 1.02 -24.34 5.20
N TRP A 387 -0.32 -24.36 5.12
CA TRP A 387 -1.19 -24.16 6.27
C TRP A 387 -1.63 -25.49 6.89
N THR A 388 -0.75 -26.09 7.69
CA THR A 388 -0.99 -27.43 8.28
C THR A 388 -1.76 -27.40 9.59
N TRP A 389 -1.89 -26.24 10.23
CA TRP A 389 -2.56 -26.07 11.52
C TRP A 389 -3.95 -25.45 11.34
N PRO A 390 -4.92 -25.76 12.23
CA PRO A 390 -6.21 -25.09 12.22
C PRO A 390 -5.99 -23.60 12.49
N TRP A 391 -6.47 -22.75 11.59
CA TRP A 391 -6.41 -21.28 11.73
C TRP A 391 -7.19 -20.76 12.93
N PHE A 392 -8.16 -21.55 13.38
CA PHE A 392 -9.02 -21.25 14.51
C PHE A 392 -9.23 -22.54 15.27
N THR A 393 -8.90 -22.52 16.54
CA THR A 393 -9.25 -23.57 17.50
C THR A 393 -10.11 -22.97 18.59
N TRP A 394 -11.09 -23.71 19.08
CA TRP A 394 -11.80 -23.27 20.27
C TRP A 394 -10.92 -23.55 21.49
N TYR A 395 -10.53 -22.49 22.20
CA TYR A 395 -9.86 -22.57 23.48
C TYR A 395 -10.89 -22.47 24.60
N SER A 396 -10.90 -23.46 25.48
CA SER A 396 -11.73 -23.48 26.68
C SER A 396 -10.86 -23.24 27.91
N ALA A 397 -11.10 -22.13 28.60
CA ALA A 397 -10.48 -21.81 29.88
C ALA A 397 -11.45 -22.09 31.04
N ASP A 398 -10.96 -21.91 32.27
CA ASP A 398 -11.75 -22.07 33.51
C ASP A 398 -12.97 -21.15 33.57
N ARG A 399 -12.95 -20.03 32.83
CA ARG A 399 -14.02 -19.04 32.81
C ARG A 399 -14.44 -18.74 31.38
N TRP A 400 -15.75 -18.61 31.15
CA TRP A 400 -16.31 -18.43 29.81
C TRP A 400 -15.75 -17.20 29.08
N TRP A 401 -15.37 -16.14 29.79
CA TRP A 401 -14.78 -14.92 29.21
C TRP A 401 -13.28 -15.04 28.90
N MET A 402 -12.65 -16.15 29.32
CA MET A 402 -11.29 -16.52 28.95
C MET A 402 -11.26 -17.61 27.88
N SER A 403 -12.42 -18.20 27.58
CA SER A 403 -12.62 -19.10 26.45
C SER A 403 -12.92 -18.31 25.18
N GLY A 404 -12.56 -18.85 24.01
CA GLY A 404 -12.84 -18.21 22.74
C GLY A 404 -12.12 -18.86 21.58
N LEU A 405 -12.17 -18.20 20.42
CA LEU A 405 -11.38 -18.60 19.26
C LEU A 405 -9.91 -18.24 19.51
N ALA A 406 -9.06 -19.25 19.63
CA ALA A 406 -7.62 -19.12 19.55
C ALA A 406 -7.19 -19.22 18.08
N ILE A 407 -6.23 -18.38 17.69
CA ILE A 407 -5.65 -18.29 16.34
C ILE A 407 -4.28 -18.93 16.35
#